data_AF-A0A7J3MX69-F1
#
_entry.id   AF-A0A7J3MX69-F1
#
_cell.length_a   1.000
_cell.length_b   1.000
_cell.length_c   1.000
_cell.angle_alpha   90.00
_cell.angle_beta   90.00
_cell.angle_gamma   90.00
#
_symmetry.space_group_name_H-M   'P 1'
#
loop_
_entity.id
_entity.type
_entity.pdbx_description
1 polymer ?
#
loop_
_entity_poly.entity_id
_entity_poly.type
_entity_poly.pdbx_seq_one_letter_code
_entity_poly.pdbx_strand_id
1 'polypeptide(L)'
;MKKLMNNIEKILLRVWWLYSYEVKNPVLSNISIEVASTLNVRPFEKIKISEKFPLINAAVVGLRCRTIVLTQTLLELMSAEELKAVFLHEYAHCKQKHQVKLLTVALLILILMMLPTSLIFLNIENELIAILLLVLMTCTAYIVMLSIIRYLTRRFEFEADLVAVEAFRDPAIYINMLKKLKIFDVEPSRKNLMNIFRSHPYVEERINRIIETFTKHV
;
A
#
# COMPACT_ATOMS: atom_id res chain seq x y z
N MET A 1 -2.89 31.94 5.97
CA MET A 1 -3.97 31.18 5.27
C MET A 1 -3.44 30.20 4.21
N LYS A 2 -2.78 30.63 3.12
CA LYS A 2 -2.32 29.72 2.04
C LYS A 2 -1.46 28.52 2.50
N LYS A 3 -0.51 28.74 3.43
CA LYS A 3 0.35 27.67 3.97
C LYS A 3 -0.42 26.65 4.82
N LEU A 4 -1.49 27.09 5.49
CA LEU A 4 -2.36 26.23 6.30
C LEU A 4 -3.25 25.37 5.38
N MET A 5 -3.83 25.98 4.34
CA MET A 5 -4.56 25.27 3.28
C MET A 5 -3.69 24.20 2.60
N ASN A 6 -2.44 24.52 2.26
CA ASN A 6 -1.49 23.55 1.70
C ASN A 6 -1.20 22.36 2.63
N ASN A 7 -1.22 22.56 3.96
CA ASN A 7 -1.02 21.46 4.90
C ASN A 7 -2.27 20.59 5.04
N ILE A 8 -3.46 21.21 5.02
CA ILE A 8 -4.74 20.50 5.04
C ILE A 8 -4.88 19.64 3.78
N GLU A 9 -4.56 20.20 2.60
CA GLU A 9 -4.56 19.44 1.34
C GLU A 9 -3.63 18.23 1.41
N LYS A 10 -2.41 18.36 1.94
CA LYS A 10 -1.50 17.22 2.12
C LYS A 10 -2.04 16.14 3.05
N ILE A 11 -2.79 16.52 4.08
CA ILE A 11 -3.43 15.56 4.98
C ILE A 11 -4.59 14.87 4.26
N LEU A 12 -5.45 15.63 3.58
CA LEU A 12 -6.57 15.11 2.80
C LEU A 12 -6.09 14.11 1.73
N LEU A 13 -4.97 14.38 1.07
CA LEU A 13 -4.34 13.46 0.12
C LEU A 13 -3.90 12.13 0.75
N ARG A 14 -3.69 12.06 2.07
CA ARG A 14 -3.33 10.82 2.78
C ARG A 14 -4.55 10.05 3.29
N VAL A 15 -5.66 10.74 3.51
CA VAL A 15 -6.91 10.15 4.02
C VAL A 15 -8.05 10.22 3.00
N TRP A 16 -7.72 10.38 1.71
CA TRP A 16 -8.66 10.51 0.59
C TRP A 16 -9.72 9.40 0.58
N TRP A 17 -9.34 8.18 0.96
CA TRP A 17 -10.21 7.01 1.02
C TRP A 17 -11.32 7.13 2.07
N LEU A 18 -11.17 7.97 3.09
CA LEU A 18 -12.25 8.29 4.04
C LEU A 18 -13.35 9.15 3.40
N TYR A 19 -12.99 9.98 2.43
CA TYR A 19 -13.91 10.81 1.65
C TYR A 19 -14.36 10.03 0.40
N SER A 20 -15.06 8.93 0.64
CA SER A 20 -15.57 8.06 -0.42
C SER A 20 -17.00 7.59 -0.15
N TYR A 21 -17.79 7.46 -1.22
CA TYR A 21 -19.16 6.99 -1.17
C TYR A 21 -19.29 5.66 -1.90
N GLU A 22 -20.18 4.80 -1.41
CA GLU A 22 -20.46 3.50 -2.03
C GLU A 22 -21.20 3.71 -3.35
N VAL A 23 -20.80 2.97 -4.38
CA VAL A 23 -21.42 3.03 -5.71
C VAL A 23 -21.88 1.66 -6.17
N LYS A 24 -23.05 1.63 -6.80
CA LYS A 24 -23.57 0.45 -7.49
C LYS A 24 -23.29 0.61 -8.98
N ASN A 25 -22.09 0.20 -9.40
CA ASN A 25 -21.68 0.24 -10.80
C ASN A 25 -21.54 -1.20 -11.35
N PRO A 26 -22.40 -1.63 -12.29
CA PRO A 26 -22.34 -2.98 -12.86
C PRO A 26 -21.01 -3.30 -13.54
N VAL A 27 -20.39 -2.32 -14.21
CA VAL A 27 -19.11 -2.52 -14.92
C VAL A 27 -18.00 -2.83 -13.92
N LEU A 28 -17.87 -2.01 -12.86
CA LEU A 28 -16.88 -2.25 -11.81
C LEU A 28 -17.15 -3.56 -11.06
N SER A 29 -18.41 -3.89 -10.85
CA SER A 29 -18.81 -5.15 -10.20
C SER A 29 -18.44 -6.36 -11.05
N ASN A 30 -18.64 -6.29 -12.37
CA ASN A 30 -18.29 -7.36 -13.29
C ASN A 30 -16.76 -7.57 -13.36
N ILE A 31 -15.98 -6.48 -13.45
CA ILE A 31 -14.51 -6.56 -13.37
C ILE A 31 -14.08 -7.21 -12.05
N SER A 32 -14.68 -6.77 -10.94
CA SER A 32 -14.41 -7.31 -9.60
C SER A 32 -14.67 -8.81 -9.51
N ILE A 33 -15.81 -9.28 -10.02
CA ILE A 33 -16.21 -10.69 -10.03
C ILE A 33 -15.27 -11.52 -10.92
N GLU A 34 -14.96 -11.03 -12.12
CA GLU A 34 -14.08 -11.70 -13.06
C GLU A 34 -12.67 -11.90 -12.47
N VAL A 35 -12.10 -10.84 -11.91
CA VAL A 35 -10.77 -10.86 -11.30
C VAL A 35 -10.74 -11.75 -10.07
N ALA A 36 -11.76 -11.65 -9.22
CA ALA A 36 -11.87 -12.49 -8.03
C ALA A 36 -11.94 -13.99 -8.39
N SER A 37 -12.70 -14.34 -9.43
CA SER A 37 -12.78 -15.69 -9.97
C SER A 37 -11.41 -16.17 -10.47
N THR A 38 -10.72 -15.34 -11.25
CA THR A 38 -9.38 -15.64 -11.80
C THR A 38 -8.37 -15.96 -10.68
N LEU A 39 -8.44 -15.23 -9.57
CA LEU A 39 -7.52 -15.40 -8.46
C LEU A 39 -7.99 -16.43 -7.41
N ASN A 40 -9.18 -17.02 -7.59
CA ASN A 40 -9.87 -17.90 -6.64
C ASN A 40 -10.06 -17.26 -5.25
N VAL A 41 -10.56 -16.02 -5.24
CA VAL A 41 -10.87 -15.26 -4.03
C VAL A 41 -12.31 -14.76 -4.07
N ARG A 42 -12.83 -14.28 -2.93
CA ARG A 42 -14.18 -13.68 -2.88
C ARG A 42 -14.15 -12.27 -3.46
N PRO A 43 -15.18 -11.86 -4.23
CA PRO A 43 -15.25 -10.50 -4.73
C PRO A 43 -15.46 -9.50 -3.58
N PHE A 44 -15.08 -8.25 -3.81
CA PHE A 44 -15.35 -7.14 -2.90
C PHE A 44 -16.86 -6.99 -2.69
N GLU A 45 -17.27 -6.90 -1.43
CA GLU A 45 -18.66 -6.66 -1.04
C GLU A 45 -19.08 -5.21 -1.34
N LYS A 46 -18.12 -4.28 -1.32
CA LYS A 46 -18.37 -2.85 -1.55
C LYS A 46 -17.31 -2.26 -2.48
N ILE A 47 -17.77 -1.44 -3.41
CA ILE A 47 -16.93 -0.59 -4.25
C ILE A 47 -17.28 0.86 -3.90
N LYS A 48 -16.28 1.64 -3.52
CA LYS A 48 -16.43 3.05 -3.22
C LYS A 48 -15.65 3.92 -4.20
N ILE A 49 -16.17 5.09 -4.48
CA ILE A 49 -15.49 6.12 -5.26
C ILE A 49 -15.22 7.31 -4.35
N SER A 50 -13.98 7.78 -4.37
CA SER A 50 -13.60 9.04 -3.76
C SER A 50 -13.81 10.18 -4.76
N GLU A 51 -14.17 11.36 -4.26
CA GLU A 51 -14.36 12.56 -5.09
C GLU A 51 -13.12 12.88 -5.95
N LYS A 52 -13.26 13.86 -6.86
CA LYS A 52 -12.20 14.20 -7.80
C LYS A 52 -10.99 14.79 -7.07
N PHE A 53 -10.07 13.91 -6.69
CA PHE A 53 -8.76 14.25 -6.17
C PHE A 53 -7.73 14.21 -7.30
N PRO A 54 -6.66 15.03 -7.27
CA PRO A 54 -5.58 14.96 -8.26
C PRO A 54 -4.75 13.66 -8.18
N LEU A 55 -5.19 12.70 -7.37
CA LEU A 55 -4.58 11.39 -7.15
C LEU A 55 -5.19 10.34 -8.06
N ILE A 56 -4.34 9.55 -8.69
CA ILE A 56 -4.72 8.27 -9.31
C ILE A 56 -4.40 7.18 -8.31
N ASN A 57 -5.41 6.62 -7.66
CA ASN A 57 -5.18 5.62 -6.63
C ASN A 57 -6.34 4.63 -6.48
N ALA A 58 -6.00 3.45 -6.02
CA ALA A 58 -6.91 2.41 -5.57
C ALA A 58 -6.40 1.91 -4.21
N ALA A 59 -7.32 1.56 -3.31
CA ALA A 59 -6.94 0.99 -2.03
C ALA A 59 -7.99 0.00 -1.53
N VAL A 60 -7.54 -1.15 -1.05
CA VAL A 60 -8.40 -2.08 -0.32
C VAL A 60 -8.40 -1.76 1.17
N VAL A 61 -9.60 -1.62 1.73
CA VAL A 61 -9.82 -1.27 3.13
C VAL A 61 -10.41 -2.45 3.91
N GLY A 62 -9.92 -2.61 5.13
CA GLY A 62 -10.39 -3.58 6.12
C GLY A 62 -9.70 -4.93 6.03
N LEU A 63 -9.50 -5.56 7.19
CA LEU A 63 -8.69 -6.79 7.35
C LEU A 63 -9.12 -7.98 6.50
N ARG A 64 -10.40 -8.00 6.09
CA ARG A 64 -10.98 -9.06 5.25
C ARG A 64 -10.93 -8.75 3.76
N CYS A 65 -10.34 -7.63 3.34
CA CYS A 65 -10.31 -7.22 1.94
C CYS A 65 -11.71 -7.19 1.29
N ARG A 66 -12.68 -6.56 1.94
CA ARG A 66 -14.09 -6.56 1.49
C ARG A 66 -14.50 -5.29 0.75
N THR A 67 -13.68 -4.25 0.81
CA THR A 67 -14.03 -2.95 0.23
C THR A 67 -12.84 -2.42 -0.55
N ILE A 68 -13.07 -2.11 -1.83
CA ILE A 68 -12.12 -1.35 -2.64
C ILE A 68 -12.61 0.09 -2.76
N VAL A 69 -11.67 1.03 -2.66
CA VAL A 69 -11.90 2.46 -2.85
C VAL A 69 -11.06 2.91 -4.04
N LEU A 70 -11.70 3.56 -5.02
CA LEU A 70 -11.08 4.05 -6.24
C LEU A 70 -11.19 5.58 -6.28
N THR A 71 -10.17 6.28 -6.78
CA THR A 71 -10.33 7.71 -7.08
C THR A 71 -11.10 7.88 -8.39
N GLN A 72 -11.95 8.92 -8.45
CA GLN A 72 -12.64 9.29 -9.69
C GLN A 72 -11.64 9.51 -10.86
N THR A 73 -10.49 10.13 -10.57
CA THR A 73 -9.42 10.39 -11.55
C THR A 73 -8.80 9.10 -12.10
N LEU A 74 -8.73 8.03 -11.30
CA LEU A 74 -8.28 6.72 -11.79
C LEU A 74 -9.25 6.14 -12.82
N LEU A 75 -10.56 6.25 -12.55
CA LEU A 75 -11.60 5.75 -13.45
C LEU A 75 -11.66 6.53 -14.78
N GLU A 76 -11.33 7.82 -14.77
CA GLU A 76 -11.32 8.67 -15.96
C GLU A 76 -10.12 8.41 -16.89
N LEU A 77 -8.99 7.91 -16.36
CA LEU A 77 -7.72 7.82 -17.08
C LEU A 77 -7.31 6.40 -17.49
N MET A 78 -7.80 5.39 -16.78
CA MET A 78 -7.49 3.99 -17.06
C MET A 78 -8.41 3.43 -18.14
N SER A 79 -7.85 2.68 -19.09
CA SER A 79 -8.63 1.84 -19.99
C SER A 79 -9.30 0.70 -19.20
N ALA A 80 -10.26 -0.01 -19.82
CA ALA A 80 -10.91 -1.15 -19.17
C ALA A 80 -9.89 -2.25 -18.77
N GLU A 81 -8.89 -2.49 -19.62
CA GLU A 81 -7.83 -3.47 -19.40
C GLU A 81 -6.87 -3.03 -18.28
N GLU A 82 -6.49 -1.76 -18.26
CA GLU A 82 -5.63 -1.20 -17.20
C GLU A 82 -6.37 -1.16 -15.86
N LEU A 83 -7.67 -0.86 -15.87
CA LEU A 83 -8.50 -0.91 -14.66
C LEU A 83 -8.59 -2.34 -14.13
N LYS A 84 -8.74 -3.34 -15.01
CA LYS A 84 -8.67 -4.75 -14.63
C LYS A 84 -7.30 -5.13 -14.04
N ALA A 85 -6.21 -4.59 -14.58
CA ALA A 85 -4.87 -4.75 -14.01
C ALA A 85 -4.73 -4.14 -12.61
N VAL A 86 -5.33 -2.97 -12.35
CA VAL A 86 -5.41 -2.38 -11.00
C VAL A 86 -6.15 -3.31 -10.05
N PHE A 87 -7.32 -3.81 -10.44
CA PHE A 87 -8.09 -4.74 -9.61
C PHE A 87 -7.30 -6.02 -9.31
N LEU A 88 -6.60 -6.59 -10.30
CA LEU A 88 -5.75 -7.76 -10.11
C LEU A 88 -4.65 -7.53 -9.07
N HIS A 89 -4.00 -6.37 -9.11
CA HIS A 89 -2.99 -5.99 -8.11
C HIS A 89 -3.60 -5.90 -6.71
N GLU A 90 -4.72 -5.20 -6.56
CA GLU A 90 -5.42 -5.07 -5.27
C GLU A 90 -5.88 -6.43 -4.71
N TYR A 91 -6.43 -7.30 -5.57
CA TYR A 91 -6.80 -8.66 -5.17
C TYR A 91 -5.59 -9.55 -4.87
N ALA A 92 -4.45 -9.33 -5.52
CA ALA A 92 -3.22 -10.06 -5.21
C ALA A 92 -2.76 -9.76 -3.78
N HIS A 93 -2.86 -8.51 -3.31
CA HIS A 93 -2.61 -8.19 -1.89
C HIS A 93 -3.50 -8.98 -0.94
N CYS A 94 -4.76 -9.15 -1.32
CA CYS A 94 -5.75 -9.87 -0.52
C CYS A 94 -5.52 -11.38 -0.53
N LYS A 95 -5.25 -11.96 -1.70
CA LYS A 95 -4.90 -13.37 -1.86
C LYS A 95 -3.69 -13.75 -1.01
N GLN A 96 -2.66 -12.92 -1.03
CA GLN A 96 -1.42 -13.13 -0.28
C GLN A 96 -1.50 -12.68 1.19
N LYS A 97 -2.66 -12.19 1.64
CA LYS A 97 -2.93 -11.75 3.02
C LYS A 97 -1.93 -10.70 3.51
N HIS A 98 -1.47 -9.79 2.64
CA HIS A 98 -0.44 -8.80 2.95
C HIS A 98 -0.82 -7.91 4.15
N GLN A 99 -2.09 -7.48 4.24
CA GLN A 99 -2.57 -6.68 5.37
C GLN A 99 -2.51 -7.42 6.70
N VAL A 100 -2.89 -8.71 6.72
CA VAL A 100 -2.84 -9.55 7.93
C VAL A 100 -1.39 -9.81 8.34
N LYS A 101 -0.52 -10.17 7.38
CA LYS A 101 0.92 -10.36 7.62
C LYS A 101 1.54 -9.10 8.24
N LEU A 102 1.22 -7.92 7.69
CA LEU A 102 1.74 -6.65 8.21
C LEU A 102 1.23 -6.35 9.62
N LEU A 103 -0.06 -6.57 9.88
CA LEU A 103 -0.64 -6.41 11.21
C LEU A 103 0.00 -7.36 12.23
N THR A 104 0.18 -8.64 11.88
CA THR A 104 0.83 -9.63 12.75
C THR A 104 2.25 -9.19 13.12
N VAL A 105 3.04 -8.75 12.14
CA VAL A 105 4.40 -8.26 12.39
C VAL A 105 4.38 -7.01 13.26
N ALA A 106 3.49 -6.05 13.01
CA ALA A 106 3.36 -4.84 13.82
C ALA A 106 3.00 -5.16 15.29
N LEU A 107 2.07 -6.10 15.52
CA LEU A 107 1.67 -6.54 16.87
C LEU A 107 2.81 -7.27 17.58
N LEU A 108 3.53 -8.15 16.90
CA LEU A 108 4.68 -8.85 17.48
C LEU A 108 5.77 -7.87 17.90
N ILE A 109 6.07 -6.88 17.06
CA ILE A 109 7.02 -5.83 17.38
C ILE A 109 6.55 -5.03 18.60
N LEU A 110 5.28 -4.63 18.65
CA LEU A 110 4.72 -3.90 19.79
C LEU A 110 4.88 -4.68 21.10
N ILE A 111 4.55 -5.97 21.11
CA ILE A 111 4.72 -6.85 22.28
C ILE A 111 6.19 -6.90 22.69
N LEU A 112 7.11 -7.11 21.74
CA LEU A 112 8.55 -7.14 22.01
C LEU A 112 9.07 -5.82 22.56
N MET A 113 8.51 -4.68 22.16
CA MET A 113 8.87 -3.38 22.71
C MET A 113 8.42 -3.19 24.16
N MET A 114 7.33 -3.84 24.59
CA MET A 114 6.80 -3.71 25.96
C MET A 114 7.49 -4.62 26.99
N LEU A 115 8.17 -5.69 26.57
CA LEU A 115 8.84 -6.60 27.50
C LEU A 115 9.94 -5.92 28.34
N PRO A 116 10.87 -5.14 27.75
CA PRO A 116 12.00 -4.61 28.50
C PRO A 116 11.64 -3.35 29.30
N THR A 117 10.55 -2.65 28.97
CA THR A 117 10.12 -1.48 29.73
C THR A 117 9.77 -1.85 31.17
N SER A 118 9.10 -2.99 31.37
CA SER A 118 8.83 -3.54 32.71
C SER A 118 10.11 -3.82 33.50
N LEU A 119 11.16 -4.33 32.85
CA LEU A 119 12.44 -4.64 33.49
C LEU A 119 13.25 -3.40 33.87
N ILE A 120 13.16 -2.34 33.05
CA ILE A 120 13.86 -1.06 33.31
C ILE A 120 13.28 -0.38 34.55
N PHE A 121 11.95 -0.30 34.68
CA PHE A 121 11.30 0.34 35.83
C PHE A 121 11.39 -0.45 37.13
N LEU A 122 11.62 -1.78 37.06
CA LEU A 122 11.75 -2.61 38.25
C LEU A 122 13.17 -2.65 38.85
N ASN A 123 14.21 -2.33 38.08
CA ASN A 123 15.60 -2.58 38.48
C ASN A 123 16.51 -1.34 38.49
N ILE A 124 16.00 -0.16 38.12
CA ILE A 124 16.81 1.07 38.07
C ILE A 124 16.24 2.06 39.08
N GLU A 125 17.00 2.32 40.15
CA GLU A 125 16.61 3.25 41.22
C GLU A 125 16.67 4.72 40.77
N ASN A 126 17.60 5.05 39.87
CA ASN A 126 17.72 6.42 39.36
C ASN A 126 16.71 6.67 38.24
N GLU A 127 15.67 7.43 38.56
CA GLU A 127 14.57 7.77 37.65
C GLU A 127 15.05 8.40 36.33
N LEU A 128 16.03 9.31 36.38
CA LEU A 128 16.55 9.98 35.18
C LEU A 128 17.22 8.97 34.24
N ILE A 129 18.01 8.03 34.79
CA ILE A 129 18.67 6.99 34.00
C ILE A 129 17.63 6.04 33.40
N ALA A 130 16.60 5.65 34.18
CA ALA A 130 15.51 4.81 33.70
C ALA A 130 14.76 5.47 32.52
N ILE A 131 14.45 6.76 32.63
CA ILE A 131 13.80 7.54 31.56
C ILE A 131 14.69 7.62 30.32
N LEU A 132 15.98 7.94 30.47
CA LEU A 132 16.91 8.05 29.34
C LEU A 132 17.05 6.71 28.58
N LEU A 133 17.14 5.60 29.31
CA LEU A 133 17.20 4.26 28.72
C LEU A 133 15.89 3.89 28.00
N LEU A 134 14.74 4.22 28.60
CA LEU A 134 13.44 4.02 27.97
C LEU A 134 13.33 4.80 26.65
N VAL A 135 13.74 6.07 26.64
CA VAL A 135 13.73 6.90 25.43
C VAL A 135 14.65 6.31 24.36
N LEU A 136 15.89 5.95 24.71
CA LEU A 136 16.84 5.35 23.77
C LEU A 136 16.32 4.03 23.18
N MET A 137 15.76 3.17 24.01
CA MET A 137 15.22 1.89 23.58
C MET A 137 14.00 2.08 22.66
N THR A 138 13.10 3.00 23.01
CA THR A 138 11.92 3.32 22.20
C THR A 138 12.31 3.89 20.84
N CYS A 139 13.27 4.81 20.80
CA CYS A 139 13.81 5.36 19.55
C CYS A 139 14.44 4.28 18.66
N THR A 140 15.28 3.43 19.25
CA THR A 140 15.92 2.30 18.54
C THR A 140 14.87 1.36 17.97
N ALA A 141 13.90 0.97 18.80
CA ALA A 141 12.87 0.04 18.41
C ALA A 141 11.97 0.63 17.30
N TYR A 142 11.64 1.93 17.36
CA TYR A 142 10.90 2.62 16.31
C TYR A 142 11.63 2.59 14.95
N ILE A 143 12.94 2.83 14.94
CA ILE A 143 13.77 2.78 13.72
C ILE A 143 13.78 1.36 13.13
N VAL A 144 13.95 0.33 13.97
CA VAL A 144 13.91 -1.08 13.56
C VAL A 144 12.54 -1.43 12.99
N MET A 145 11.46 -1.08 13.70
CA MET A 145 10.08 -1.33 13.27
C MET A 145 9.80 -0.72 11.90
N LEU A 146 10.13 0.57 11.70
CA LEU A 146 9.95 1.24 10.42
C LEU A 146 10.71 0.52 9.31
N SER A 147 11.94 0.08 9.59
CA SER A 147 12.79 -0.60 8.60
C SER A 147 12.19 -1.95 8.17
N ILE A 148 11.71 -2.75 9.12
CA ILE A 148 11.04 -4.03 8.86
C ILE A 148 9.76 -3.82 8.06
N ILE A 149 8.88 -2.92 8.51
CA ILE A 149 7.61 -2.63 7.85
C ILE A 149 7.86 -2.23 6.38
N ARG A 150 8.82 -1.34 6.13
CA ARG A 150 9.15 -0.87 4.77
C ARG A 150 9.71 -1.96 3.88
N TYR A 151 10.56 -2.83 4.43
CA TYR A 151 11.07 -3.97 3.68
C TYR A 151 9.93 -4.89 3.26
N LEU A 152 9.01 -5.20 4.19
CA LEU A 152 7.86 -6.05 3.92
C LEU A 152 6.90 -5.43 2.92
N THR A 153 6.53 -4.15 3.07
CA THR A 153 5.61 -3.50 2.13
C THR A 153 6.18 -3.48 0.71
N ARG A 154 7.46 -3.16 0.52
CA ARG A 154 8.12 -3.25 -0.80
C ARG A 154 8.11 -4.66 -1.37
N ARG A 155 8.37 -5.67 -0.54
CA ARG A 155 8.31 -7.07 -0.96
C ARG A 155 6.90 -7.47 -1.40
N PHE A 156 5.88 -7.03 -0.67
CA PHE A 156 4.47 -7.29 -0.97
C PHE A 156 4.01 -6.65 -2.27
N GLU A 157 4.52 -5.48 -2.62
CA GLU A 157 4.25 -4.84 -3.92
C GLU A 157 4.78 -5.70 -5.07
N PHE A 158 6.03 -6.18 -4.97
CA PHE A 158 6.58 -7.08 -5.98
C PHE A 158 5.83 -8.41 -6.05
N GLU A 159 5.44 -8.98 -4.91
CA GLU A 159 4.64 -10.20 -4.86
C GLU A 159 3.26 -10.00 -5.53
N ALA A 160 2.62 -8.86 -5.28
CA ALA A 160 1.35 -8.50 -5.89
C ALA A 160 1.48 -8.25 -7.40
N ASP A 161 2.56 -7.60 -7.86
CA ASP A 161 2.88 -7.40 -9.28
C ASP A 161 2.98 -8.73 -10.02
N LEU A 162 3.75 -9.68 -9.47
CA LEU A 162 3.95 -10.98 -10.09
C LEU A 162 2.65 -11.76 -10.23
N VAL A 163 1.85 -11.82 -9.15
CA VAL A 163 0.55 -12.50 -9.16
C VAL A 163 -0.42 -11.82 -10.13
N ALA A 164 -0.43 -10.49 -10.20
CA ALA A 164 -1.30 -9.75 -11.10
C ALA A 164 -0.93 -9.97 -12.57
N VAL A 165 0.36 -9.91 -12.91
CA VAL A 165 0.85 -10.14 -14.29
C VAL A 165 0.61 -11.59 -14.72
N GLU A 166 0.89 -12.56 -13.85
CA GLU A 166 0.65 -13.98 -14.12
C GLU A 166 -0.84 -14.26 -14.41
N ALA A 167 -1.73 -13.63 -13.65
CA ALA A 167 -3.18 -13.75 -13.85
C ALA A 167 -3.69 -12.96 -15.07
N PHE A 168 -3.10 -11.80 -15.38
CA PHE A 168 -3.50 -10.98 -16.52
C PHE A 168 -3.01 -11.55 -17.87
N ARG A 169 -1.87 -12.26 -17.87
CA ARG A 169 -1.21 -12.87 -19.05
C ARG A 169 -0.74 -11.89 -20.14
N ASP A 170 -0.72 -10.60 -19.85
CA ASP A 170 -0.11 -9.58 -20.71
C ASP A 170 0.69 -8.58 -19.87
N PRO A 171 2.03 -8.75 -19.79
CA PRO A 171 2.90 -7.84 -19.07
C PRO A 171 2.89 -6.40 -19.62
N ALA A 172 2.60 -6.19 -20.91
CA ALA A 172 2.70 -4.89 -21.53
C ALA A 172 1.60 -3.93 -21.04
N ILE A 173 0.37 -4.43 -20.93
CA ILE A 173 -0.75 -3.65 -20.37
C ILE A 173 -0.49 -3.29 -18.91
N TYR A 174 0.01 -4.25 -18.12
CA TYR A 174 0.34 -4.00 -16.71
C TYR A 174 1.44 -2.93 -16.56
N ILE A 175 2.49 -3.02 -17.38
CA ILE A 175 3.56 -2.02 -17.43
C ILE A 175 3.01 -0.64 -17.84
N ASN A 176 2.07 -0.57 -18.78
CA ASN A 176 1.45 0.70 -19.20
C ASN A 176 0.64 1.33 -18.06
N MET A 177 -0.14 0.52 -17.35
CA MET A 177 -0.87 0.93 -16.15
C MET A 177 0.09 1.51 -15.10
N LEU A 178 1.21 0.83 -14.79
CA LEU A 178 2.22 1.34 -13.86
C LEU A 178 2.84 2.67 -14.32
N LYS A 179 3.13 2.81 -15.62
CA LYS A 179 3.64 4.06 -16.19
C LYS A 179 2.64 5.21 -16.03
N LYS A 180 1.34 4.96 -16.22
CA LYS A 180 0.28 5.95 -15.97
C LYS A 180 0.24 6.35 -14.49
N LEU A 181 0.29 5.40 -13.56
CA LEU A 181 0.33 5.71 -12.12
C LEU A 181 1.51 6.63 -11.77
N LYS A 182 2.69 6.39 -12.37
CA LYS A 182 3.89 7.19 -12.14
C LYS A 182 3.75 8.66 -12.53
N ILE A 183 3.07 8.96 -13.63
CA ILE A 183 2.92 10.34 -14.14
C ILE A 183 2.18 11.21 -13.11
N PHE A 184 1.28 10.61 -12.35
CA PHE A 184 0.45 11.28 -11.35
C PHE A 184 0.87 10.95 -9.91
N ASP A 185 2.05 10.34 -9.74
CA ASP A 185 2.64 10.14 -8.42
C ASP A 185 3.01 11.51 -7.84
N VAL A 186 2.32 11.90 -6.76
CA VAL A 186 2.53 13.17 -6.06
C VAL A 186 3.84 13.13 -5.25
N GLU A 187 4.45 11.95 -5.06
CA GLU A 187 5.75 11.84 -4.42
C GLU A 187 6.89 12.17 -5.41
N PRO A 188 7.68 13.23 -5.20
CA PRO A 188 8.72 13.64 -6.14
C PRO A 188 9.77 12.53 -6.32
N SER A 189 10.07 12.19 -7.58
CA SER A 189 10.99 11.14 -8.05
C SER A 189 12.48 11.36 -7.72
N ARG A 190 12.81 12.21 -6.74
CA ARG A 190 14.21 12.45 -6.36
C ARG A 190 14.73 11.30 -5.52
N LYS A 191 15.80 10.65 -5.99
CA LYS A 191 16.54 9.63 -5.22
C LYS A 191 17.30 10.27 -4.04
N ASN A 192 16.63 10.60 -2.94
CA ASN A 192 17.23 11.22 -1.74
C ASN A 192 17.04 10.35 -0.48
N LEU A 193 17.73 10.66 0.63
CA LEU A 193 17.58 9.95 1.92
C LEU A 193 16.12 9.93 2.47
N MET A 194 15.24 10.81 1.97
CA MET A 194 13.80 10.78 2.26
C MET A 194 13.05 9.63 1.57
N ASN A 195 13.67 8.93 0.62
CA ASN A 195 13.12 7.74 -0.08
C ASN A 195 12.74 6.59 0.84
N ILE A 196 13.33 6.57 2.03
CA ILE A 196 13.03 5.55 3.02
C ILE A 196 11.56 5.71 3.47
N PHE A 197 10.95 6.90 3.37
CA PHE A 197 9.56 7.18 3.78
C PHE A 197 8.47 6.90 2.71
N ARG A 198 8.81 6.40 1.51
CA ARG A 198 7.82 6.08 0.47
C ARG A 198 7.00 4.83 0.81
N SER A 199 5.72 4.85 0.48
CA SER A 199 4.80 3.71 0.70
C SER A 199 5.01 2.56 -0.30
N HIS A 200 5.44 2.87 -1.53
CA HIS A 200 5.66 1.91 -2.61
C HIS A 200 7.12 1.98 -3.13
N PRO A 201 7.68 0.87 -3.67
CA PRO A 201 8.95 0.90 -4.39
C PRO A 201 8.80 1.72 -5.68
N TYR A 202 9.93 2.09 -6.28
CA TYR A 202 9.90 2.84 -7.53
C TYR A 202 9.21 2.05 -8.64
N VAL A 203 8.41 2.74 -9.45
CA VAL A 203 7.74 2.13 -10.60
C VAL A 203 8.75 1.47 -11.53
N GLU A 204 9.94 2.06 -11.71
CA GLU A 204 11.02 1.47 -12.50
C GLU A 204 11.53 0.15 -11.93
N GLU A 205 11.64 0.03 -10.61
CA GLU A 205 12.05 -1.23 -9.96
C GLU A 205 10.99 -2.32 -10.18
N ARG A 206 9.70 -1.96 -10.08
CA ARG A 206 8.57 -2.85 -10.36
C ARG A 206 8.57 -3.32 -11.81
N ILE A 207 8.69 -2.39 -12.76
CA ILE A 207 8.74 -2.70 -14.20
C ILE A 207 9.93 -3.60 -14.53
N ASN A 208 11.13 -3.29 -14.03
CA ASN A 208 12.33 -4.10 -14.29
C ASN A 208 12.13 -5.54 -13.80
N ARG A 209 11.57 -5.73 -12.60
CA ARG A 209 11.31 -7.06 -12.06
C ARG A 209 10.29 -7.83 -12.88
N ILE A 210 9.25 -7.17 -13.37
CA ILE A 210 8.25 -7.79 -14.27
C ILE A 210 8.90 -8.23 -15.58
N ILE A 211 9.69 -7.35 -16.20
CA ILE A 211 10.43 -7.64 -17.43
C ILE A 211 11.35 -8.85 -17.22
N GLU A 212 12.13 -8.85 -16.15
CA GLU A 212 13.03 -9.97 -15.83
C GLU A 212 12.31 -11.29 -15.65
N THR A 213 11.11 -11.28 -15.06
CA THR A 213 10.37 -12.51 -14.74
C THR A 213 9.59 -13.04 -15.95
N PHE A 214 8.96 -12.17 -16.74
CA PHE A 214 7.98 -12.58 -17.77
C PHE A 214 8.41 -12.35 -19.21
N THR A 215 9.49 -11.61 -19.48
CA THR A 215 9.90 -11.27 -20.86
C THR A 215 11.29 -11.78 -21.25
N LYS A 216 12.15 -12.15 -20.29
CA LYS A 216 13.48 -12.73 -20.57
C LYS A 216 13.48 -14.24 -20.87
N HIS A 217 12.31 -14.88 -20.90
CA HIS A 217 12.16 -16.33 -21.14
C HIS A 217 11.40 -16.66 -22.44
N VAL A 218 11.33 -15.71 -23.38
CA VAL A 218 10.82 -15.91 -24.75
C VAL A 218 11.97 -15.88 -25.73
#